data_AF-W1TUH9-F1
#
_entry.id   AF-W1TUH9-F1
#
_cell.length_a   1.000
_cell.length_b   1.000
_cell.length_c   1.000
_cell.angle_alpha   90.00
_cell.angle_beta   90.00
_cell.angle_gamma   90.00
#
_symmetry.space_group_name_H-M   'P 1'
#
loop_
_entity.id
_entity.type
_entity.pdbx_description
1 polymer ?
#
loop_
_entity_poly.entity_id
_entity_poly.type
_entity_poly.pdbx_seq_one_letter_code
_entity_poly.pdbx_strand_id
1 'polypeptide(L)'
;MNRQVMGKERLGAFIDAVIAIIMTILVLELEKPKTFDLQGLWEFRTDFFAYGLSFFWLGAMWTNFHSSSQVVEKISQKTVWTAIIMLFFSSFFPYTTKLVASNFNNAILDELKKLETEEIIIRHDDRHTYDSLTDSALSVSQTSQSTMLVPRPTVMEVEKYLQEWANLESYKLQETALDRLFFELSPKNTDISDILLKVATLNDFYSTNIFSIFPVAKHILSLDIDERLKSGDIFLVNEIQNITIKEGVQRKFYSFATKYCSHHNPLAYPIYDSYVEKVLKYFRKTDHFAKFKNADLKDYQQFKNLILTFRSYYGLEQFNLKQIDQYLWQLGKEYFPNNYK
;
A
#
# COMPACT_ATOMS: atom_id res chain seq x y z
N MET A 1 -9.38 37.97 40.77
CA MET A 1 -10.18 37.82 39.53
C MET A 1 -11.14 36.65 39.72
N ASN A 2 -12.44 36.91 39.79
CA ASN A 2 -13.47 35.88 39.84
C ASN A 2 -13.45 35.09 38.53
N ARG A 3 -12.97 33.85 38.58
CA ARG A 3 -13.01 32.93 37.43
C ARG A 3 -14.48 32.56 37.23
N GLN A 4 -15.15 33.17 36.26
CA GLN A 4 -16.48 32.75 35.86
C GLN A 4 -16.43 31.28 35.46
N VAL A 5 -16.99 30.42 36.30
CA VAL A 5 -17.14 28.99 36.03
C VAL A 5 -18.20 28.87 34.94
N MET A 6 -17.86 28.27 33.80
CA MET A 6 -18.82 28.02 32.74
C MET A 6 -19.97 27.18 33.31
N GLY A 7 -21.21 27.65 33.14
CA GLY A 7 -22.39 26.96 33.64
C GLY A 7 -22.53 25.58 32.99
N LYS A 8 -22.88 24.58 33.81
CA LYS A 8 -23.06 23.18 33.39
C LYS A 8 -23.93 23.01 32.16
N GLU A 9 -25.04 23.75 32.15
CA GLU A 9 -26.03 23.75 31.07
C GLU A 9 -25.46 24.29 29.76
N ARG A 10 -24.56 25.27 29.80
CA ARG A 10 -23.94 25.84 28.59
C ARG A 10 -22.99 24.86 27.91
N LEU A 11 -22.18 24.14 28.69
CA LEU A 11 -21.28 23.14 28.12
C LEU A 11 -22.07 21.94 27.58
N GLY A 12 -23.10 21.50 28.32
CA GLY A 12 -24.01 20.44 27.86
C GLY A 12 -24.66 20.80 26.52
N ALA A 13 -25.32 21.96 26.45
CA ALA A 13 -25.98 22.42 25.22
C ALA A 13 -25.00 22.57 24.04
N PHE A 14 -23.75 22.99 24.29
CA PHE A 14 -22.73 23.06 23.25
C PHE A 14 -22.36 21.68 22.71
N ILE A 15 -22.16 20.70 23.59
CA ILE A 15 -21.81 19.32 23.21
C ILE A 15 -22.98 18.66 22.46
N ASP A 16 -24.21 18.84 22.95
CA ASP A 16 -25.42 18.35 22.30
C ASP A 16 -25.54 18.89 20.88
N ALA A 17 -25.33 20.20 20.69
CA ALA A 17 -25.39 20.84 19.38
C ALA A 17 -24.31 20.30 18.42
N VAL A 18 -23.07 20.16 18.89
CA VAL A 18 -21.97 19.67 18.03
C VAL A 18 -22.16 18.21 17.67
N ILE A 19 -22.54 17.35 18.61
CA ILE A 19 -22.79 15.92 18.34
C ILE A 19 -23.96 15.78 17.35
N ALA A 20 -25.04 16.57 17.51
CA ALA A 20 -26.16 16.57 16.57
C ALA A 20 -25.71 16.92 15.14
N ILE A 21 -24.85 17.94 14.97
CA ILE A 21 -24.29 18.31 13.66
C ILE A 21 -23.43 17.17 13.08
N ILE A 22 -22.59 16.52 13.89
CA ILE A 22 -21.77 15.40 13.42
C ILE A 22 -22.65 14.23 12.96
N MET A 23 -23.70 13.92 13.73
CA MET A 23 -24.66 12.86 13.39
C MET A 23 -25.45 13.15 12.11
N THR A 24 -25.75 14.42 11.80
CA THR A 24 -26.39 14.78 10.52
C THR A 24 -25.41 14.78 9.35
N ILE A 25 -24.14 15.14 9.56
CA ILE A 25 -23.12 15.03 8.50
C ILE A 25 -22.87 13.57 8.14
N LEU A 26 -22.92 12.63 9.10
CA LEU A 26 -22.74 11.20 8.83
C LEU A 26 -23.66 10.67 7.72
N VAL A 27 -24.92 11.08 7.69
CA VAL A 27 -25.86 10.63 6.64
C VAL A 27 -25.61 11.33 5.31
N LEU A 28 -25.07 12.55 5.32
CA LEU A 28 -24.75 13.30 4.10
C LEU A 28 -23.53 12.75 3.35
N GLU A 29 -22.64 12.06 4.06
CA GLU A 29 -21.46 11.40 3.48
C GLU A 29 -21.76 10.02 2.88
N LEU A 30 -22.98 9.49 3.06
CA LEU A 30 -23.40 8.25 2.41
C LEU A 30 -23.43 8.42 0.89
N GLU A 31 -22.81 7.49 0.19
CA GLU A 31 -22.84 7.47 -1.27
C GLU A 31 -24.26 7.21 -1.79
N LYS A 32 -24.59 7.84 -2.92
CA LYS A 32 -25.90 7.65 -3.56
C LYS A 32 -25.87 6.36 -4.37
N PRO A 33 -26.93 5.54 -4.29
CA PRO A 33 -27.01 4.33 -5.08
C PRO A 33 -27.09 4.66 -6.58
N LYS A 34 -26.44 3.84 -7.41
CA LYS A 34 -26.43 4.00 -8.89
C LYS A 34 -27.77 3.62 -9.51
N THR A 35 -28.51 2.73 -8.86
CA THR A 35 -29.87 2.29 -9.25
C THR A 35 -30.83 2.47 -8.07
N PHE A 36 -32.08 2.83 -8.36
CA PHE A 36 -33.12 3.07 -7.34
C PHE A 36 -33.95 1.82 -7.04
N ASP A 37 -33.43 0.63 -7.31
CA ASP A 37 -34.07 -0.66 -7.03
C ASP A 37 -33.61 -1.25 -5.69
N LEU A 38 -34.34 -2.26 -5.20
CA LEU A 38 -34.00 -2.97 -3.95
C LEU A 38 -32.60 -3.61 -4.01
N GLN A 39 -32.14 -3.97 -5.21
CA GLN A 39 -30.82 -4.51 -5.45
C GLN A 39 -29.73 -3.45 -5.26
N GLY A 40 -29.94 -2.25 -5.81
CA GLY A 40 -29.08 -1.10 -5.55
C GLY A 40 -28.96 -0.79 -4.06
N LEU A 41 -30.04 -0.86 -3.27
CA LEU A 41 -29.94 -0.69 -1.81
C LEU A 41 -29.11 -1.77 -1.10
N TRP A 42 -29.17 -3.01 -1.59
CA TRP A 42 -28.42 -4.13 -1.03
C TRP A 42 -26.90 -4.05 -1.31
N GLU A 43 -26.52 -3.47 -2.45
CA GLU A 43 -25.12 -3.24 -2.80
C GLU A 43 -24.42 -2.29 -1.81
N PHE A 44 -25.12 -1.29 -1.28
CA PHE A 44 -24.59 -0.32 -0.31
C PHE A 44 -24.73 -0.75 1.16
N ARG A 45 -25.05 -2.02 1.44
CA ARG A 45 -25.26 -2.51 2.83
C ARG A 45 -24.07 -2.24 3.75
N THR A 46 -22.85 -2.25 3.22
CA THR A 46 -21.62 -1.96 3.97
C THR A 46 -21.57 -0.50 4.40
N ASP A 47 -21.93 0.42 3.51
CA ASP A 47 -22.00 1.86 3.80
C ASP A 47 -23.07 2.15 4.85
N PHE A 48 -24.25 1.53 4.73
CA PHE A 48 -25.31 1.61 5.73
C PHE A 48 -24.88 1.02 7.08
N PHE A 49 -24.13 -0.09 7.08
CA PHE A 49 -23.64 -0.72 8.30
C PHE A 49 -22.58 0.14 9.00
N ALA A 50 -21.60 0.66 8.25
CA ALA A 50 -20.57 1.56 8.77
C ALA A 50 -21.20 2.85 9.33
N TYR A 51 -22.16 3.43 8.60
CA TYR A 51 -22.96 4.56 9.07
C TYR A 51 -23.70 4.23 10.37
N GLY A 52 -24.46 3.12 10.40
CA GLY A 52 -25.23 2.71 11.56
C GLY A 52 -24.35 2.51 12.79
N LEU A 53 -23.24 1.78 12.64
CA LEU A 53 -22.26 1.57 13.71
C LEU A 53 -21.72 2.90 14.24
N SER A 54 -21.37 3.84 13.36
CA SER A 54 -20.85 5.16 13.72
C SER A 54 -21.90 6.03 14.43
N PHE A 55 -23.14 6.00 13.93
CA PHE A 55 -24.28 6.72 14.51
C PHE A 55 -24.60 6.21 15.91
N PHE A 56 -24.73 4.89 16.09
CA PHE A 56 -25.02 4.30 17.40
C PHE A 56 -23.84 4.44 18.37
N TRP A 57 -22.60 4.41 17.89
CA TRP A 57 -21.42 4.68 18.71
C TRP A 57 -21.44 6.11 19.27
N LEU A 58 -21.67 7.11 18.41
CA LEU A 58 -21.82 8.51 18.85
C LEU A 58 -23.03 8.70 19.78
N GLY A 59 -24.14 8.01 19.54
CA GLY A 59 -25.31 8.03 20.41
C GLY A 59 -25.04 7.41 21.80
N ALA A 60 -24.35 6.29 21.85
CA ALA A 60 -23.93 5.64 23.10
C ALA A 60 -22.94 6.54 23.87
N MET A 61 -21.98 7.12 23.15
CA MET A 61 -21.02 8.09 23.69
C MET A 61 -21.72 9.34 24.25
N TRP A 62 -22.69 9.89 23.53
CA TRP A 62 -23.51 11.00 23.98
C TRP A 62 -24.31 10.64 25.24
N THR A 63 -24.91 9.45 25.28
CA THR A 63 -25.65 8.95 26.45
C THR A 63 -24.75 8.85 27.68
N ASN A 64 -23.53 8.33 27.51
CA ASN A 64 -22.53 8.24 28.57
C ASN A 64 -22.11 9.63 29.08
N PHE A 65 -21.94 10.59 28.17
CA PHE A 65 -21.61 11.97 28.52
C PHE A 65 -22.77 12.68 29.23
N HIS A 66 -24.00 12.49 28.76
CA HIS A 66 -25.22 13.06 29.35
C HIS A 66 -25.43 12.50 30.76
N SER A 67 -25.30 11.18 30.94
CA SER A 67 -25.37 10.51 32.25
C SER A 67 -24.30 11.03 33.22
N SER A 68 -23.04 11.11 32.77
CA SER A 68 -21.95 11.69 33.56
C SER A 68 -22.20 13.15 33.93
N SER A 69 -22.78 13.91 32.99
CA SER A 69 -23.12 15.32 33.22
C SER A 69 -24.20 15.46 34.28
N GLN A 70 -25.20 14.58 34.37
CA GLN A 70 -26.22 14.65 35.41
C GLN A 70 -25.63 14.55 36.83
N VAL A 71 -24.61 13.71 37.04
CA VAL A 71 -23.96 13.47 38.34
C VAL A 71 -23.01 14.60 38.77
N VAL A 72 -22.45 15.37 37.84
CA VAL A 72 -21.44 16.40 38.14
C VAL A 72 -22.08 17.73 38.56
N GLU A 73 -21.77 18.23 39.75
CA GLU A 73 -22.29 19.50 40.27
C GLU A 73 -21.49 20.74 39.83
N LYS A 74 -20.18 20.61 39.56
CA LYS A 74 -19.29 21.73 39.18
C LYS A 74 -18.43 21.39 37.97
N ILE A 75 -18.41 22.28 36.97
CA ILE A 75 -17.56 22.13 35.79
C ILE A 75 -16.22 22.83 36.01
N SER A 76 -15.12 22.09 35.82
CA SER A 76 -13.77 22.66 35.86
C SER A 76 -13.30 23.08 34.47
N GLN A 77 -12.31 23.96 34.38
CA GLN A 77 -11.66 24.31 33.10
C GLN A 77 -11.06 23.07 32.40
N LYS A 78 -10.59 22.08 33.17
CA LYS A 78 -10.07 20.82 32.62
C LYS A 78 -11.17 20.04 31.92
N THR A 79 -12.36 19.97 32.52
CA THR A 79 -13.54 19.32 31.96
C THR A 79 -13.93 19.93 30.61
N VAL A 80 -13.89 21.27 30.49
CA VAL A 80 -14.15 21.96 29.22
C VAL A 80 -13.14 21.55 28.14
N TRP A 81 -11.84 21.54 28.46
CA TRP A 81 -10.82 21.11 27.49
C TRP A 81 -10.92 19.64 27.12
N THR A 82 -11.24 18.75 28.08
CA THR A 82 -11.51 17.34 27.78
C THR A 82 -12.70 17.20 26.83
N ALA A 83 -13.76 17.97 27.02
CA ALA A 83 -14.91 17.98 26.11
C ALA A 83 -14.52 18.48 24.71
N ILE A 84 -13.73 19.54 24.60
CA ILE A 84 -13.24 20.05 23.31
C ILE A 84 -12.41 18.99 22.58
N ILE A 85 -11.49 18.32 23.26
CA ILE A 85 -10.67 17.26 22.68
C ILE A 85 -11.55 16.09 22.22
N MET A 86 -12.51 15.70 23.06
CA MET A 86 -13.48 14.66 22.74
C MET A 86 -14.30 15.01 21.48
N LEU A 87 -14.82 16.24 21.38
CA LEU A 87 -15.54 16.72 20.20
C LEU A 87 -14.66 16.79 18.94
N PHE A 88 -13.38 17.16 19.10
CA PHE A 88 -12.43 17.16 17.99
C PHE A 88 -12.27 15.76 17.39
N PHE A 89 -12.07 14.73 18.23
CA PHE A 89 -11.99 13.36 17.73
C PHE A 89 -13.34 12.85 17.18
N SER A 90 -14.46 13.23 17.79
CA SER A 90 -15.79 12.91 17.25
C SER A 90 -16.01 13.51 15.86
N SER A 91 -15.43 14.67 15.55
CA SER A 91 -15.58 15.32 14.25
C SER A 91 -14.94 14.54 13.08
N PHE A 92 -14.05 13.57 13.36
CA PHE A 92 -13.48 12.70 12.33
C PHE A 92 -14.39 11.56 11.91
N PHE A 93 -15.42 11.23 12.69
CA PHE A 93 -16.29 10.09 12.40
C PHE A 93 -16.84 10.11 10.96
N PRO A 94 -17.41 11.21 10.43
CA PRO A 94 -17.90 11.25 9.05
C PRO A 94 -16.86 10.84 8.01
N TYR A 95 -15.62 11.32 8.17
CA TYR A 95 -14.52 10.99 7.28
C TYR A 95 -14.10 9.51 7.42
N THR A 96 -13.93 9.04 8.66
CA THR A 96 -13.46 7.66 8.89
C THR A 96 -14.50 6.62 8.51
N THR A 97 -15.79 6.91 8.71
CA THR A 97 -16.90 6.03 8.32
C THR A 97 -16.88 5.79 6.81
N LYS A 98 -16.69 6.85 6.02
CA LYS A 98 -16.57 6.77 4.57
C LYS A 98 -15.33 6.00 4.10
N LEU A 99 -14.18 6.24 4.75
CA LEU A 99 -12.93 5.54 4.43
C LEU A 99 -13.04 4.02 4.69
N VAL A 100 -13.65 3.65 5.82
CA VAL A 100 -13.86 2.24 6.17
C VAL A 100 -14.80 1.58 5.17
N ALA A 101 -15.93 2.21 4.85
CA ALA A 101 -16.90 1.63 3.94
C ALA A 101 -16.35 1.44 2.51
N SER A 102 -15.63 2.44 1.98
CA SER A 102 -14.97 2.32 0.67
C SER A 102 -13.91 1.21 0.62
N ASN A 103 -13.10 1.05 1.67
CA ASN A 103 -12.11 -0.03 1.74
C ASN A 103 -12.74 -1.42 1.86
N PHE A 104 -13.82 -1.58 2.65
CA PHE A 104 -14.56 -2.84 2.73
C PHE A 104 -15.19 -3.20 1.38
N ASN A 105 -15.78 -2.23 0.68
CA ASN A 105 -16.35 -2.46 -0.65
C ASN A 105 -15.26 -2.86 -1.66
N ASN A 106 -14.09 -2.22 -1.64
CA ASN A 106 -12.97 -2.62 -2.49
C ASN A 106 -12.50 -4.06 -2.21
N ALA A 107 -12.40 -4.46 -0.94
CA ALA A 107 -12.01 -5.82 -0.57
C ALA A 107 -13.04 -6.87 -1.02
N ILE A 108 -14.34 -6.59 -0.87
CA ILE A 108 -15.41 -7.47 -1.35
C ILE A 108 -15.41 -7.53 -2.89
N LEU A 109 -15.19 -6.41 -3.57
CA LEU A 109 -15.08 -6.37 -5.03
C LEU A 109 -13.87 -7.18 -5.52
N ASP A 110 -12.76 -7.15 -4.80
CA ASP A 110 -11.58 -7.96 -5.11
C ASP A 110 -11.86 -9.46 -4.91
N GLU A 111 -12.68 -9.82 -3.91
CA GLU A 111 -13.07 -11.22 -3.64
C GLU A 111 -14.14 -11.72 -4.61
N LEU A 112 -15.13 -10.90 -4.96
CA LEU A 112 -16.12 -11.22 -5.99
C LEU A 112 -15.49 -11.33 -7.38
N LYS A 113 -14.50 -10.47 -7.70
CA LYS A 113 -13.71 -10.63 -8.93
C LYS A 113 -12.96 -11.95 -8.96
N LYS A 114 -12.40 -12.40 -7.82
CA LYS A 114 -11.78 -13.73 -7.72
C LYS A 114 -12.78 -14.85 -7.98
N LEU A 115 -13.99 -14.75 -7.44
CA LEU A 115 -15.04 -15.75 -7.63
C LEU A 115 -15.61 -15.74 -9.06
N GLU A 116 -15.79 -14.58 -9.69
CA GLU A 116 -16.16 -14.49 -11.12
C GLU A 116 -15.07 -15.06 -12.03
N THR A 117 -13.78 -14.83 -11.71
CA THR A 117 -12.69 -15.49 -12.44
C THR A 117 -12.70 -17.01 -12.25
N GLU A 118 -13.05 -17.52 -11.06
CA GLU A 118 -13.22 -18.96 -10.82
C GLU A 118 -14.44 -19.54 -11.55
N GLU A 119 -15.58 -18.83 -11.62
CA GLU A 119 -16.77 -19.28 -12.35
C GLU A 119 -16.56 -19.24 -13.89
N ILE A 120 -15.77 -18.28 -14.39
CA ILE A 120 -15.30 -18.26 -15.78
C ILE A 120 -14.38 -19.45 -16.06
N ILE A 121 -13.52 -19.85 -15.12
CA ILE A 121 -12.68 -21.05 -15.23
C ILE A 121 -13.56 -22.31 -15.30
N ILE A 122 -14.62 -22.42 -14.48
CA ILE A 122 -15.55 -23.56 -14.52
C ILE A 122 -16.35 -23.59 -15.84
N ARG A 123 -16.73 -22.43 -16.41
CA ARG A 123 -17.42 -22.38 -17.73
C ARG A 123 -16.49 -22.57 -18.93
N HIS A 124 -15.17 -22.44 -18.76
CA HIS A 124 -14.19 -22.76 -19.81
C HIS A 124 -13.77 -24.23 -19.81
N ASP A 125 -14.11 -24.99 -18.76
CA ASP A 125 -13.73 -26.40 -18.57
C ASP A 125 -14.57 -27.38 -19.42
N ASP A 126 -15.69 -26.93 -20.01
CA ASP A 126 -16.56 -27.76 -20.88
C ASP A 126 -16.06 -27.91 -22.34
N ARG A 127 -14.82 -27.49 -22.65
CA ARG A 127 -14.21 -27.73 -23.97
C ARG A 127 -12.82 -28.36 -23.84
N HIS A 128 -12.82 -29.66 -24.12
CA HIS A 128 -11.71 -30.54 -24.51
C HIS A 128 -11.17 -31.47 -23.42
N THR A 129 -11.76 -32.66 -23.41
CA THR A 129 -11.09 -33.95 -23.27
C THR A 129 -9.73 -33.97 -23.97
N TYR A 130 -8.64 -34.15 -23.22
CA TYR A 130 -7.61 -35.20 -23.42
C TYR A 130 -6.61 -35.17 -22.26
N ASP A 131 -6.30 -36.39 -21.77
CA ASP A 131 -5.24 -36.80 -20.84
C ASP A 131 -5.40 -36.62 -19.32
N SER A 132 -5.94 -37.70 -18.76
CA SER A 132 -5.75 -38.24 -17.43
C SER A 132 -4.28 -38.41 -17.03
N LEU A 133 -4.05 -38.33 -15.70
CA LEU A 133 -2.85 -38.66 -14.91
C LEU A 133 -1.98 -37.46 -14.52
N THR A 134 -2.46 -36.65 -13.57
CA THR A 134 -1.80 -36.44 -12.26
C THR A 134 -2.67 -35.57 -11.35
N ASP A 135 -3.81 -36.10 -10.92
CA ASP A 135 -4.56 -35.58 -9.77
C ASP A 135 -4.28 -36.46 -8.56
N SER A 136 -3.20 -36.15 -7.84
CA SER A 136 -2.98 -36.68 -6.49
C SER A 136 -1.91 -35.89 -5.74
N ALA A 137 -2.08 -34.57 -5.57
CA ALA A 137 -1.23 -33.81 -4.63
C ALA A 137 -1.79 -32.45 -4.17
N LEU A 138 -3.12 -32.23 -4.11
CA LEU A 138 -3.68 -30.99 -3.54
C LEU A 138 -4.79 -31.28 -2.52
N SER A 139 -4.41 -31.95 -1.44
CA SER A 139 -5.15 -31.91 -0.18
C SER A 139 -4.24 -32.29 0.99
N VAL A 140 -3.40 -31.36 1.45
CA VAL A 140 -2.72 -31.52 2.75
C VAL A 140 -2.75 -30.20 3.52
N SER A 141 -3.78 -30.14 4.38
CA SER A 141 -3.78 -29.58 5.73
C SER A 141 -2.90 -28.36 6.03
N GLN A 142 -3.58 -27.25 6.33
CA GLN A 142 -3.16 -26.30 7.35
C GLN A 142 -2.85 -27.06 8.66
N THR A 143 -1.57 -27.22 8.98
CA THR A 143 -0.95 -27.17 10.33
C THR A 143 0.44 -27.78 10.30
N SER A 144 1.48 -26.95 10.20
CA SER A 144 2.76 -27.11 10.91
C SER A 144 3.70 -25.98 10.49
N GLN A 145 4.21 -25.21 11.45
CA GLN A 145 5.45 -24.46 11.28
C GLN A 145 6.60 -25.47 11.20
N SER A 146 6.69 -26.16 10.07
CA SER A 146 7.93 -26.73 9.58
C SER A 146 8.79 -25.54 9.16
N THR A 147 10.03 -25.48 9.63
CA THR A 147 11.00 -24.47 9.20
C THR A 147 11.36 -24.76 7.74
N MET A 148 10.55 -24.25 6.81
CA MET A 148 10.84 -24.32 5.38
C MET A 148 12.20 -23.65 5.14
N LEU A 149 13.19 -24.47 4.79
CA LEU A 149 14.53 -24.00 4.45
C LEU A 149 14.43 -23.21 3.15
N VAL A 150 14.95 -21.99 3.14
CA VAL A 150 14.97 -21.15 1.94
C VAL A 150 15.91 -21.80 0.92
N PRO A 151 15.46 -22.07 -0.32
CA PRO A 151 16.28 -22.74 -1.33
C PRO A 151 17.49 -21.88 -1.68
N ARG A 152 18.65 -22.53 -1.86
CA ARG A 152 19.86 -21.83 -2.30
C ARG A 152 19.66 -21.34 -3.74
N PRO A 153 20.01 -20.09 -4.07
CA PRO A 153 19.89 -19.57 -5.42
C PRO A 153 20.72 -20.39 -6.41
N THR A 154 20.07 -20.80 -7.49
CA THR A 154 20.65 -21.51 -8.63
C THR A 154 19.94 -21.06 -9.91
N VAL A 155 20.52 -21.39 -11.06
CA VAL A 155 19.88 -21.13 -12.37
C VAL A 155 18.47 -21.70 -12.45
N MET A 156 18.30 -22.97 -12.04
CA MET A 156 16.99 -23.64 -12.05
C MET A 156 15.98 -22.96 -11.13
N GLU A 157 16.43 -22.50 -9.96
CA GLU A 157 15.55 -21.82 -9.00
C GLU A 157 15.08 -20.47 -9.55
N VAL A 158 15.98 -19.70 -10.18
CA VAL A 158 15.60 -18.43 -10.83
C VAL A 158 14.61 -18.69 -11.97
N GLU A 159 14.88 -19.67 -12.83
CA GLU A 159 13.99 -20.03 -13.95
C GLU A 159 12.60 -20.45 -13.48
N LYS A 160 12.52 -21.25 -12.42
CA LYS A 160 11.24 -21.63 -11.79
C LYS A 160 10.43 -20.39 -11.42
N TYR A 161 11.00 -19.45 -10.66
CA TYR A 161 10.28 -18.22 -10.27
C TYR A 161 9.97 -17.30 -11.45
N LEU A 162 10.81 -17.26 -12.49
CA LEU A 162 10.50 -16.49 -13.70
C LEU A 162 9.34 -17.11 -14.50
N GLN A 163 9.17 -18.43 -14.46
CA GLN A 163 8.00 -19.10 -15.03
C GLN A 163 6.75 -18.84 -14.17
N GLU A 164 6.84 -18.94 -12.85
CA GLU A 164 5.75 -18.61 -11.93
C GLU A 164 5.29 -17.15 -12.06
N TRP A 165 6.22 -16.23 -12.31
CA TRP A 165 5.91 -14.83 -12.59
C TRP A 165 4.91 -14.66 -13.73
N ALA A 166 4.97 -15.52 -14.76
CA ALA A 166 4.05 -15.48 -15.90
C ALA A 166 2.60 -15.81 -15.51
N ASN A 167 2.41 -16.51 -14.39
CA ASN A 167 1.12 -16.96 -13.86
C ASN A 167 0.57 -15.99 -12.79
N LEU A 168 1.35 -15.01 -12.34
CA LEU A 168 0.90 -13.95 -11.42
C LEU A 168 0.12 -12.87 -12.17
N GLU A 169 -1.12 -13.17 -12.57
CA GLU A 169 -1.93 -12.34 -13.47
C GLU A 169 -1.99 -10.87 -13.05
N SER A 170 -2.32 -10.58 -11.78
CA SER A 170 -2.45 -9.20 -11.29
C SER A 170 -1.14 -8.41 -11.39
N TYR A 171 -0.03 -8.98 -10.93
CA TYR A 171 1.30 -8.34 -10.98
C TYR A 171 1.79 -8.15 -12.41
N LYS A 172 1.58 -9.16 -13.27
CA LYS A 172 1.94 -9.10 -14.68
C LYS A 172 1.18 -8.00 -15.41
N LEU A 173 -0.13 -7.89 -15.19
CA LEU A 173 -0.96 -6.85 -15.81
C LEU A 173 -0.56 -5.46 -15.32
N GLN A 174 -0.27 -5.30 -14.02
CA GLN A 174 0.22 -4.05 -13.45
C GLN A 174 1.59 -3.64 -14.04
N GLU A 175 2.54 -4.57 -14.11
CA GLU A 175 3.84 -4.31 -14.74
C GLU A 175 3.70 -4.00 -16.23
N THR A 176 2.83 -4.71 -16.95
CA THR A 176 2.58 -4.43 -18.38
C THR A 176 1.99 -3.03 -18.56
N ALA A 177 1.07 -2.61 -17.68
CA ALA A 177 0.52 -1.27 -17.72
C ALA A 177 1.57 -0.19 -17.41
N LEU A 178 2.50 -0.45 -16.49
CA LEU A 178 3.65 0.42 -16.22
C LEU A 178 4.60 0.48 -17.41
N ASP A 179 4.97 -0.66 -18.00
CA ASP A 179 5.83 -0.71 -19.20
C ASP A 179 5.21 0.12 -20.33
N ARG A 180 3.89 0.02 -20.56
CA ARG A 180 3.18 0.86 -21.53
C ARG A 180 3.24 2.35 -21.18
N LEU A 181 3.04 2.71 -19.91
CA LEU A 181 3.10 4.10 -19.47
C LEU A 181 4.50 4.70 -19.64
N PHE A 182 5.55 3.96 -19.26
CA PHE A 182 6.93 4.44 -19.23
C PHE A 182 7.65 4.33 -20.57
N PHE A 183 7.28 3.40 -21.47
CA PHE A 183 7.96 3.23 -22.76
C PHE A 183 7.15 3.72 -23.97
N GLU A 184 5.81 3.64 -23.92
CA GLU A 184 4.96 3.95 -25.08
C GLU A 184 4.28 5.32 -24.94
N LEU A 185 3.58 5.55 -23.83
CA LEU A 185 2.71 6.71 -23.65
C LEU A 185 3.50 7.96 -23.25
N SER A 186 4.38 7.83 -22.25
CA SER A 186 5.07 8.98 -21.64
C SER A 186 6.57 8.67 -21.44
N PRO A 187 7.39 8.46 -22.49
CA PRO A 187 8.79 8.02 -22.30
C PRO A 187 9.72 9.05 -21.65
N LYS A 188 9.38 10.33 -21.70
CA LYS A 188 10.21 11.44 -21.21
C LYS A 188 9.73 12.01 -19.89
N ASN A 189 10.57 12.80 -19.25
CA ASN A 189 10.29 13.50 -17.99
C ASN A 189 10.31 15.03 -18.17
N THR A 190 9.81 15.49 -19.32
CA THR A 190 9.78 16.91 -19.70
C THR A 190 8.42 17.57 -19.49
N ASP A 191 7.35 16.79 -19.31
CA ASP A 191 5.99 17.28 -19.04
C ASP A 191 5.53 16.88 -17.64
N ILE A 192 4.93 17.83 -16.91
CA ILE A 192 4.50 17.60 -15.53
C ILE A 192 3.33 16.62 -15.43
N SER A 193 2.45 16.58 -16.43
CA SER A 193 1.27 15.72 -16.45
C SER A 193 1.68 14.27 -16.66
N ASP A 194 2.60 14.04 -17.59
CA ASP A 194 3.25 12.73 -17.80
C ASP A 194 3.93 12.21 -16.52
N ILE A 195 4.70 13.07 -15.85
CA ILE A 195 5.36 12.70 -14.59
C ILE A 195 4.32 12.41 -13.50
N LEU A 196 3.25 13.20 -13.40
CA LEU A 196 2.18 12.97 -12.44
C LEU A 196 1.49 11.62 -12.67
N LEU A 197 1.21 11.24 -13.91
CA LEU A 197 0.66 9.93 -14.26
C LEU A 197 1.61 8.81 -13.80
N LYS A 198 2.90 8.90 -14.15
CA LYS A 198 3.92 7.95 -13.70
C LYS A 198 3.98 7.83 -12.18
N VAL A 199 4.06 8.96 -11.47
CA VAL A 199 4.16 8.98 -10.00
C VAL A 199 2.89 8.38 -9.38
N ALA A 200 1.70 8.74 -9.88
CA ALA A 200 0.43 8.24 -9.37
C ALA A 200 0.30 6.73 -9.55
N THR A 201 0.48 6.24 -10.79
CA THR A 201 0.36 4.81 -11.11
C THR A 201 1.41 3.98 -10.39
N LEU A 202 2.66 4.44 -10.36
CA LEU A 202 3.73 3.73 -9.66
C LEU A 202 3.51 3.71 -8.14
N ASN A 203 3.03 4.82 -7.57
CA ASN A 203 2.73 4.90 -6.14
C ASN A 203 1.61 3.94 -5.72
N ASP A 204 0.60 3.76 -6.58
CA ASP A 204 -0.51 2.84 -6.37
C ASP A 204 -0.05 1.38 -6.50
N PHE A 205 0.52 0.99 -7.65
CA PHE A 205 0.86 -0.41 -7.96
C PHE A 205 1.93 -0.97 -7.03
N TYR A 206 2.86 -0.14 -6.58
CA TYR A 206 3.90 -0.53 -5.63
C TYR A 206 3.60 -0.11 -4.18
N SER A 207 2.43 0.47 -3.91
CA SER A 207 2.01 0.93 -2.59
C SER A 207 3.09 1.76 -1.88
N THR A 208 3.69 2.74 -2.58
CA THR A 208 4.83 3.51 -2.04
C THR A 208 4.43 4.53 -0.96
N ASN A 209 3.13 4.68 -0.69
CA ASN A 209 2.56 5.52 0.37
C ASN A 209 2.95 7.01 0.29
N ILE A 210 3.06 7.54 -0.93
CA ILE A 210 3.26 8.97 -1.18
C ILE A 210 1.90 9.67 -1.14
N PHE A 211 1.65 10.43 -0.07
CA PHE A 211 0.38 11.15 0.12
C PHE A 211 0.21 12.36 -0.81
N SER A 212 1.29 13.07 -1.10
CA SER A 212 1.26 14.23 -2.00
C SER A 212 2.26 14.01 -3.12
N ILE A 213 1.73 13.63 -4.28
CA ILE A 213 2.53 13.28 -5.46
C ILE A 213 3.02 14.51 -6.24
N PHE A 214 2.33 15.65 -6.12
CA PHE A 214 2.67 16.86 -6.87
C PHE A 214 4.07 17.43 -6.56
N PRO A 215 4.51 17.55 -5.29
CA PRO A 215 5.89 17.94 -4.98
C PRO A 215 6.93 16.96 -5.54
N VAL A 216 6.61 15.66 -5.60
CA VAL A 216 7.49 14.63 -6.17
C VAL A 216 7.63 14.84 -7.68
N ALA A 217 6.50 15.00 -8.38
CA ALA A 217 6.50 15.24 -9.82
C ALA A 217 7.23 16.52 -10.21
N LYS A 218 7.00 17.62 -9.46
CA LYS A 218 7.69 18.90 -9.67
C LYS A 218 9.19 18.78 -9.44
N HIS A 219 9.61 18.02 -8.43
CA HIS A 219 11.02 17.76 -8.16
C HIS A 219 11.67 16.99 -9.32
N ILE A 220 11.06 15.89 -9.76
CA ILE A 220 11.54 15.10 -10.91
C ILE A 220 11.69 15.98 -12.15
N LEU A 221 10.69 16.80 -12.48
CA LEU A 221 10.74 17.72 -13.62
C LEU A 221 11.92 18.69 -13.54
N SER A 222 12.28 19.14 -12.33
CA SER A 222 13.36 20.11 -12.13
C SER A 222 14.77 19.52 -12.31
N LEU A 223 14.92 18.20 -12.33
CA LEU A 223 16.21 17.51 -12.34
C LEU A 223 16.74 17.18 -13.76
N ASP A 224 15.92 17.35 -14.81
CA ASP A 224 16.28 17.04 -16.22
C ASP A 224 16.99 15.68 -16.39
N ILE A 225 16.26 14.59 -16.08
CA ILE A 225 16.85 13.29 -15.77
C ILE A 225 16.94 12.32 -16.96
N ASP A 226 16.37 12.63 -18.12
CA ASP A 226 16.14 11.66 -19.20
C ASP A 226 17.46 11.06 -19.76
N GLU A 227 18.47 11.88 -20.05
CA GLU A 227 19.76 11.38 -20.55
C GLU A 227 20.53 10.61 -19.47
N ARG A 228 20.43 11.06 -18.21
CA ARG A 228 21.08 10.43 -17.05
C ARG A 228 20.46 9.05 -16.74
N LEU A 229 19.14 8.91 -16.90
CA LEU A 229 18.44 7.62 -16.78
C LEU A 229 18.89 6.64 -17.87
N LYS A 230 19.05 7.11 -19.11
CA LYS A 230 19.55 6.27 -20.21
C LYS A 230 20.98 5.79 -19.96
N SER A 231 21.85 6.66 -19.45
CA SER A 231 23.23 6.29 -19.13
C SER A 231 23.38 5.41 -17.87
N GLY A 232 22.30 5.21 -17.11
CA GLY A 232 22.33 4.44 -15.87
C GLY A 232 23.04 5.16 -14.72
N ASP A 233 22.95 6.49 -14.66
CA ASP A 233 23.51 7.31 -13.58
C ASP A 233 22.90 6.93 -12.23
N ILE A 234 23.71 6.28 -11.40
CA ILE A 234 23.37 5.80 -10.06
C ILE A 234 23.02 6.92 -9.06
N PHE A 235 23.52 8.14 -9.27
CA PHE A 235 23.30 9.25 -8.34
C PHE A 235 21.88 9.80 -8.42
N LEU A 236 21.19 9.57 -9.54
CA LEU A 236 19.80 9.97 -9.73
C LEU A 236 18.85 9.42 -8.66
N VAL A 237 19.06 8.19 -8.19
CA VAL A 237 18.21 7.63 -7.13
C VAL A 237 18.31 8.45 -5.86
N ASN A 238 19.51 8.95 -5.54
CA ASN A 238 19.73 9.82 -4.38
C ASN A 238 19.12 11.22 -4.56
N GLU A 239 19.11 11.74 -5.78
CA GLU A 239 18.49 13.03 -6.08
C GLU A 239 16.95 12.94 -6.06
N ILE A 240 16.38 11.91 -6.68
CA ILE A 240 14.93 11.69 -6.76
C ILE A 240 14.33 11.36 -5.39
N GLN A 241 15.03 10.62 -4.53
CA GLN A 241 14.45 10.23 -3.24
C GLN A 241 14.24 11.40 -2.28
N ASN A 242 15.00 12.49 -2.38
CA ASN A 242 15.01 13.57 -1.40
C ASN A 242 14.03 14.69 -1.80
N ILE A 243 12.82 14.64 -1.24
CA ILE A 243 11.75 15.59 -1.59
C ILE A 243 11.53 16.59 -0.45
N THR A 244 11.48 17.87 -0.81
CA THR A 244 11.08 18.94 0.12
C THR A 244 9.57 19.13 0.01
N ILE A 245 8.83 18.78 1.07
CA ILE A 245 7.35 18.87 1.09
C ILE A 245 6.90 20.28 1.48
N LYS A 246 7.60 20.91 2.42
CA LYS A 246 7.42 22.28 2.91
C LYS A 246 8.79 22.84 3.28
N GLU A 247 8.93 24.16 3.41
CA GLU A 247 10.19 24.78 3.88
C GLU A 247 10.71 24.08 5.14
N GLY A 248 11.93 23.56 5.06
CA GLY A 248 12.59 22.83 6.15
C GLY A 248 12.14 21.38 6.39
N VAL A 249 11.11 20.87 5.70
CA VAL A 249 10.62 19.48 5.86
C VAL A 249 10.98 18.64 4.64
N GLN A 250 12.01 17.80 4.79
CA GLN A 250 12.40 16.81 3.79
C GLN A 250 11.87 15.42 4.14
N ARG A 251 11.42 14.69 3.11
CA ARG A 251 11.12 13.25 3.20
C ARG A 251 11.93 12.50 2.17
N LYS A 252 12.33 11.28 2.55
CA LYS A 252 13.03 10.34 1.68
C LYS A 252 12.07 9.30 1.14
N PHE A 253 11.93 9.23 -0.17
CA PHE A 253 11.13 8.23 -0.89
C PHE A 253 12.05 7.24 -1.63
N TYR A 254 12.94 6.59 -0.89
CA TYR A 254 13.97 5.70 -1.45
C TYR A 254 13.41 4.56 -2.31
N SER A 255 12.43 3.81 -1.78
CA SER A 255 11.77 2.70 -2.51
C SER A 255 11.18 3.19 -3.85
N PHE A 256 10.45 4.31 -3.80
CA PHE A 256 9.88 4.94 -4.99
C PHE A 256 10.97 5.34 -6.00
N ALA A 257 12.04 6.01 -5.56
CA ALA A 257 13.11 6.45 -6.44
C ALA A 257 13.78 5.28 -7.19
N THR A 258 14.02 4.16 -6.51
CA THR A 258 14.58 2.96 -7.18
C THR A 258 13.65 2.41 -8.26
N LYS A 259 12.34 2.37 -7.99
CA LYS A 259 11.32 1.88 -8.92
C LYS A 259 11.15 2.81 -10.11
N TYR A 260 11.13 4.12 -9.86
CA TYR A 260 11.01 5.13 -10.90
C TYR A 260 12.16 5.04 -11.90
N CYS A 261 13.40 4.91 -11.41
CA CYS A 261 14.56 4.72 -12.28
C CYS A 261 14.53 3.38 -13.01
N SER A 262 14.12 2.30 -12.33
CA SER A 262 14.03 0.96 -12.93
C SER A 262 13.00 0.89 -14.06
N HIS A 263 11.83 1.50 -13.91
CA HIS A 263 10.82 1.56 -14.98
C HIS A 263 11.26 2.40 -16.19
N HIS A 264 12.26 3.27 -16.04
CA HIS A 264 12.91 3.94 -17.17
C HIS A 264 14.06 3.16 -17.79
N ASN A 265 14.83 2.41 -16.98
CA ASN A 265 15.97 1.62 -17.44
C ASN A 265 16.16 0.36 -16.56
N PRO A 266 15.38 -0.71 -16.84
CA PRO A 266 15.29 -1.87 -15.95
C PRO A 266 16.56 -2.71 -15.92
N LEU A 267 17.44 -2.55 -16.92
CA LEU A 267 18.71 -3.25 -16.99
C LEU A 267 19.80 -2.57 -16.15
N ALA A 268 19.63 -1.29 -15.80
CA ALA A 268 20.64 -0.51 -15.09
C ALA A 268 20.30 -0.30 -13.60
N TYR A 269 19.02 -0.25 -13.25
CA TYR A 269 18.56 0.12 -11.91
C TYR A 269 17.84 -1.04 -11.19
N PRO A 270 18.51 -1.76 -10.27
CA PRO A 270 17.82 -2.72 -9.43
C PRO A 270 16.85 -2.01 -8.47
N ILE A 271 15.73 -2.67 -8.17
CA ILE A 271 14.65 -2.17 -7.32
C ILE A 271 14.91 -2.54 -5.87
N TYR A 272 14.88 -1.52 -4.99
CA TYR A 272 14.82 -1.80 -3.56
C TYR A 272 13.39 -2.17 -3.15
N ASP A 273 13.25 -3.31 -2.48
CA ASP A 273 12.01 -3.74 -1.82
C ASP A 273 12.29 -4.37 -0.44
N SER A 274 11.30 -4.33 0.45
CA SER A 274 11.38 -4.97 1.76
C SER A 274 11.64 -6.48 1.69
N TYR A 275 11.04 -7.18 0.71
CA TYR A 275 11.25 -8.61 0.50
C TYR A 275 12.68 -8.90 0.03
N VAL A 276 13.17 -8.12 -0.93
CA VAL A 276 14.57 -8.19 -1.41
C VAL A 276 15.55 -7.96 -0.26
N GLU A 277 15.31 -6.97 0.60
CA GLU A 277 16.13 -6.74 1.81
C GLU A 277 16.18 -7.99 2.71
N LYS A 278 15.04 -8.64 2.96
CA LYS A 278 14.99 -9.83 3.82
C LYS A 278 15.80 -10.98 3.24
N VAL A 279 15.68 -11.22 1.93
CA VAL A 279 16.43 -12.25 1.22
C VAL A 279 17.94 -11.99 1.29
N LEU A 280 18.39 -10.77 0.98
CA LEU A 280 19.81 -10.42 1.08
C LEU A 280 20.33 -10.57 2.51
N LYS A 281 19.55 -10.19 3.53
CA LYS A 281 19.94 -10.36 4.94
C LYS A 281 20.00 -11.82 5.37
N TYR A 282 19.14 -12.67 4.82
CA TYR A 282 19.16 -14.11 5.06
C TYR A 282 20.44 -14.72 4.50
N PHE A 283 20.71 -14.56 3.19
CA PHE A 283 21.89 -15.16 2.58
C PHE A 283 23.21 -14.57 3.08
N ARG A 284 23.23 -13.31 3.55
CA ARG A 284 24.38 -12.77 4.28
C ARG A 284 24.72 -13.60 5.52
N LYS A 285 23.71 -14.08 6.23
CA LYS A 285 23.87 -14.87 7.47
C LYS A 285 24.15 -16.33 7.18
N THR A 286 23.46 -16.91 6.21
CA THR A 286 23.51 -18.36 5.91
C THR A 286 24.73 -18.72 5.08
N ASP A 287 24.96 -18.00 3.97
CA ASP A 287 25.98 -18.34 2.97
C ASP A 287 27.19 -17.41 3.03
N HIS A 288 27.08 -16.31 3.77
CA HIS A 288 28.13 -15.28 3.86
C HIS A 288 28.54 -14.70 2.50
N PHE A 289 27.60 -14.60 1.55
CA PHE A 289 27.88 -14.17 0.17
C PHE A 289 28.54 -12.79 0.08
N ALA A 290 28.26 -11.90 1.04
CA ALA A 290 28.88 -10.58 1.15
C ALA A 290 28.93 -10.10 2.61
N LYS A 291 29.89 -9.22 2.92
CA LYS A 291 29.97 -8.53 4.22
C LYS A 291 29.40 -7.11 4.09
N PHE A 292 28.25 -6.86 4.70
CA PHE A 292 27.61 -5.54 4.71
C PHE A 292 26.73 -5.30 5.94
N LYS A 293 26.54 -4.03 6.30
CA LYS A 293 25.64 -3.55 7.35
C LYS A 293 24.23 -3.32 6.79
N ASN A 294 23.22 -3.32 7.64
CA ASN A 294 21.84 -3.04 7.18
C ASN A 294 21.69 -1.62 6.60
N ALA A 295 22.48 -0.65 7.07
CA ALA A 295 22.48 0.70 6.54
C ALA A 295 22.95 0.76 5.08
N ASP A 296 23.81 -0.17 4.65
CA ASP A 296 24.35 -0.22 3.29
C ASP A 296 23.25 -0.54 2.27
N LEU A 297 22.14 -1.17 2.67
CA LEU A 297 20.98 -1.42 1.80
C LEU A 297 20.17 -0.14 1.50
N LYS A 298 20.41 0.94 2.24
CA LYS A 298 19.79 2.27 2.05
C LYS A 298 20.70 3.25 1.32
N ASP A 299 21.92 2.83 0.99
CA ASP A 299 22.78 3.51 0.03
C ASP A 299 22.63 2.84 -1.33
N TYR A 300 22.21 3.58 -2.35
CA TYR A 300 21.86 2.96 -3.62
C TYR A 300 23.05 2.30 -4.32
N GLN A 301 24.24 2.91 -4.23
CA GLN A 301 25.43 2.38 -4.87
C GLN A 301 25.86 1.08 -4.21
N GLN A 302 25.85 1.05 -2.88
CA GLN A 302 26.13 -0.18 -2.13
C GLN A 302 25.06 -1.25 -2.38
N PHE A 303 23.78 -0.88 -2.40
CA PHE A 303 22.68 -1.80 -2.72
C PHE A 303 22.85 -2.43 -4.11
N LYS A 304 23.12 -1.65 -5.15
CA LYS A 304 23.38 -2.15 -6.50
C LYS A 304 24.59 -3.09 -6.54
N ASN A 305 25.68 -2.73 -5.87
CA ASN A 305 26.86 -3.59 -5.77
C ASN A 305 26.54 -4.91 -5.05
N LEU A 306 25.66 -4.91 -4.04
CA LEU A 306 25.24 -6.12 -3.35
C LEU A 306 24.39 -7.03 -4.23
N ILE A 307 23.51 -6.48 -5.07
CA ILE A 307 22.76 -7.27 -6.06
C ILE A 307 23.71 -7.90 -7.09
N LEU A 308 24.69 -7.15 -7.59
CA LEU A 308 25.70 -7.67 -8.51
C LEU A 308 26.58 -8.75 -7.84
N THR A 309 26.97 -8.55 -6.59
CA THR A 309 27.75 -9.52 -5.81
C THR A 309 26.94 -10.78 -5.55
N PHE A 310 25.66 -10.64 -5.20
CA PHE A 310 24.73 -11.77 -5.07
C PHE A 310 24.66 -12.55 -6.38
N ARG A 311 24.44 -11.85 -7.50
CA ARG A 311 24.37 -12.47 -8.82
C ARG A 311 25.63 -13.27 -9.15
N SER A 312 26.81 -12.72 -8.89
CA SER A 312 28.07 -13.42 -9.20
C SER A 312 28.38 -14.57 -8.24
N TYR A 313 28.10 -14.39 -6.94
CA TYR A 313 28.35 -15.42 -5.93
C TYR A 313 27.56 -16.71 -6.21
N TYR A 314 26.34 -16.59 -6.75
CA TYR A 314 25.49 -17.73 -7.09
C TYR A 314 25.58 -18.19 -8.56
N GLY A 315 26.48 -17.60 -9.37
CA GLY A 315 26.63 -17.98 -10.78
C GLY A 315 25.41 -17.66 -11.64
N LEU A 316 24.77 -16.51 -11.40
CA LEU A 316 23.51 -16.09 -12.03
C LEU A 316 23.71 -15.02 -13.11
N GLU A 317 24.91 -14.89 -13.68
CA GLU A 317 25.28 -13.81 -14.62
C GLU A 317 24.46 -13.81 -15.91
N GLN A 318 23.85 -14.94 -16.27
CA GLN A 318 22.94 -15.06 -17.42
C GLN A 318 21.63 -14.27 -17.24
N PHE A 319 21.27 -13.93 -16.01
CA PHE A 319 20.06 -13.17 -15.71
C PHE A 319 20.37 -11.68 -15.58
N ASN A 320 19.55 -10.85 -16.22
CA ASN A 320 19.64 -9.41 -16.07
C ASN A 320 19.12 -8.94 -14.71
N LEU A 321 19.33 -7.66 -14.37
CA LEU A 321 18.93 -7.13 -13.05
C LEU A 321 17.42 -7.19 -12.81
N LYS A 322 16.58 -6.95 -13.83
CA LYS A 322 15.11 -7.08 -13.73
C LYS A 322 14.70 -8.51 -13.36
N GLN A 323 15.32 -9.51 -13.98
CA GLN A 323 15.04 -10.93 -13.67
C GLN A 323 15.49 -11.31 -12.24
N ILE A 324 16.64 -10.79 -11.80
CA ILE A 324 17.11 -10.99 -10.42
C ILE A 324 16.16 -10.32 -9.42
N ASP A 325 15.67 -9.11 -9.70
CA ASP A 325 14.70 -8.43 -8.84
C ASP A 325 13.38 -9.23 -8.73
N GLN A 326 12.85 -9.73 -9.86
CA GLN A 326 11.66 -10.59 -9.87
C GLN A 326 11.85 -11.86 -9.04
N TYR A 327 13.00 -12.51 -9.17
CA TYR A 327 13.35 -13.69 -8.37
C TYR A 327 13.43 -13.37 -6.87
N LEU A 328 14.23 -12.37 -6.49
CA LEU A 328 14.44 -11.99 -5.09
C LEU A 328 13.13 -11.52 -4.42
N TRP A 329 12.27 -10.83 -5.15
CA TRP A 329 10.98 -10.40 -4.62
C TRP A 329 10.03 -11.57 -4.39
N GLN A 330 9.90 -12.51 -5.34
CA GLN A 330 9.03 -13.68 -5.19
C GLN A 330 9.51 -14.61 -4.07
N LEU A 331 10.81 -14.93 -4.05
CA LEU A 331 11.42 -15.72 -2.97
C LEU A 331 11.21 -15.04 -1.61
N GLY A 332 11.37 -13.72 -1.56
CA GLY A 332 11.16 -12.94 -0.36
C GLY A 332 9.70 -12.98 0.13
N LYS A 333 8.75 -12.90 -0.79
CA LYS A 333 7.31 -12.96 -0.51
C LYS A 333 6.90 -14.33 0.02
N GLU A 334 7.43 -15.40 -0.55
CA GLU A 334 7.11 -16.78 -0.16
C GLU A 334 7.70 -17.15 1.21
N TYR A 335 8.99 -16.88 1.43
CA TYR A 335 9.68 -17.36 2.64
C TYR A 335 9.76 -16.33 3.77
N PHE A 336 9.49 -15.06 3.47
CA PHE A 336 9.51 -13.99 4.46
C PHE A 336 8.28 -13.08 4.35
N PRO A 337 7.05 -13.64 4.40
CA PRO A 337 5.83 -12.86 4.26
C PRO A 337 5.78 -11.75 5.32
N ASN A 338 5.18 -10.62 4.98
CA ASN A 338 4.90 -9.58 5.96
C ASN A 338 3.85 -10.11 6.94
N ASN A 339 4.17 -10.12 8.24
CA ASN A 339 3.20 -10.42 9.29
C ASN A 339 2.26 -9.22 9.44
N TYR A 340 1.18 -9.18 8.67
CA TYR A 340 0.06 -8.29 8.97
C TYR A 340 -0.69 -8.91 10.15
N LYS A 341 -0.56 -8.31 11.33
CA LYS A 341 -1.36 -8.60 12.51
C LYS A 341 -2.50 -7.61 12.63
#